data_AF-A0ABD3WUX7-F1
#
_entry.id   AF-A0ABD3WUX7-F1
#
_cell.length_a   1.000
_cell.length_b   1.000
_cell.length_c   1.000
_cell.angle_alpha   90.00
_cell.angle_beta   90.00
_cell.angle_gamma   90.00
#
_symmetry.space_group_name_H-M   'P 1'
#
loop_
_entity.id
_entity.type
_entity.pdbx_description
1 polymer ?
#
loop_
_entity_poly.entity_id
_entity_poly.type
_entity_poly.pdbx_seq_one_letter_code
_entity_poly.pdbx_strand_id
1 'polypeptide(L)'
;MAKAGFFHIPTEQEPDGVCCFLCFKELDGWEPDDDPWTEHNKHSPKCPFLKLNGKPVESLTVEEFIRLEIERQKNAVNKLFDMKKKELEALNTEVRREMEHLVD
;
A
#
# COMPACT_ATOMS: atom_id res chain seq x y z
N MET A 1 -1.74 3.18 15.29
CA MET A 1 -1.65 3.50 13.86
C MET A 1 -0.44 4.34 13.48
N ALA A 2 -0.41 5.66 13.76
CA ALA A 2 0.61 6.59 13.24
C ALA A 2 2.07 6.17 13.49
N LYS A 3 2.40 5.69 14.69
CA LYS A 3 3.76 5.21 15.01
C LYS A 3 4.21 4.06 14.11
N ALA A 4 3.30 3.20 13.65
CA ALA A 4 3.58 2.12 12.71
C ALA A 4 3.58 2.59 11.24
N GLY A 5 3.52 3.89 10.98
CA GLY A 5 3.61 4.48 9.65
C GLY A 5 2.29 4.59 8.91
N PHE A 6 1.15 4.43 9.59
CA PHE A 6 -0.17 4.52 8.97
C PHE A 6 -0.78 5.93 9.06
N PHE A 7 -1.38 6.38 7.96
CA PHE A 7 -2.30 7.52 7.93
C PHE A 7 -3.70 7.04 7.52
N HIS A 8 -4.74 7.74 7.98
CA HIS A 8 -6.14 7.37 7.76
C HIS A 8 -6.59 7.78 6.34
N ILE A 9 -7.24 6.84 5.63
CA ILE A 9 -7.77 7.00 4.26
C ILE A 9 -9.18 6.40 4.18
N PRO A 10 -10.15 6.94 4.93
CA PRO A 10 -11.48 6.35 5.01
C PRO A 10 -12.23 6.42 3.68
N THR A 11 -13.04 5.41 3.41
CA THR A 11 -14.10 5.44 2.39
C THR A 11 -15.45 5.17 3.06
N GLU A 12 -16.55 5.26 2.31
CA GLU A 12 -17.87 4.88 2.84
C GLU A 12 -17.95 3.39 3.18
N GLN A 13 -17.24 2.54 2.43
CA GLN A 13 -17.20 1.09 2.62
C GLN A 13 -16.18 0.67 3.68
N GLU A 14 -15.07 1.42 3.80
CA GLU A 14 -13.92 1.12 4.67
C GLU A 14 -13.66 2.33 5.58
N PRO A 15 -14.50 2.56 6.60
CA PRO A 15 -14.44 3.78 7.43
C PRO A 15 -13.17 3.87 8.30
N ASP A 16 -12.52 2.75 8.57
CA ASP A 16 -11.28 2.65 9.33
C ASP A 16 -10.04 2.35 8.46
N GLY A 17 -10.18 2.46 7.14
CA GLY A 17 -9.11 2.23 6.19
C GLY A 17 -7.88 3.10 6.48
N VAL A 18 -6.70 2.49 6.51
CA VAL A 18 -5.41 3.16 6.71
C VAL A 18 -4.41 2.75 5.63
N CYS A 19 -3.43 3.61 5.37
CA CYS A 19 -2.39 3.37 4.39
C CYS A 19 -1.00 3.67 4.97
N CYS A 20 -0.03 2.80 4.70
CA CYS A 20 1.35 3.07 5.09
C CYS A 20 1.96 4.18 4.20
N PHE A 21 2.56 5.21 4.79
CA PHE A 21 3.17 6.32 4.04
C PHE A 21 4.36 5.92 3.15
N LEU A 22 5.00 4.77 3.43
CA LEU A 22 6.23 4.34 2.76
C LEU A 22 6.01 3.18 1.77
N CYS A 23 5.28 2.14 2.17
CA CYS A 23 5.01 1.00 1.29
C CYS A 23 3.64 1.04 0.62
N PHE A 24 2.78 2.00 0.98
CA PHE A 24 1.43 2.16 0.44
C PHE A 24 0.51 0.94 0.58
N LYS A 25 0.83 0.03 1.53
CA LYS A 25 -0.06 -1.05 1.92
C LYS A 25 -1.27 -0.46 2.65
N GLU A 26 -2.45 -0.79 2.13
CA GLU A 26 -3.75 -0.42 2.70
C GLU A 26 -4.29 -1.59 3.52
N LEU A 27 -4.89 -1.25 4.66
CA LEU A 27 -5.50 -2.17 5.62
C LEU A 27 -6.76 -1.51 6.21
N ASP A 28 -7.80 -2.29 6.43
CA ASP A 28 -9.08 -1.93 7.01
C ASP A 28 -9.56 -3.06 7.95
N GLY A 29 -10.70 -2.86 8.62
CA GLY A 29 -11.30 -3.89 9.46
C GLY A 29 -10.54 -4.16 10.76
N TRP A 30 -10.08 -3.11 11.42
CA TRP A 30 -9.27 -3.16 12.64
C TRP A 30 -10.11 -3.51 13.88
N GLU A 31 -9.56 -4.40 14.71
CA GLU A 31 -10.10 -4.72 16.02
C GLU A 31 -9.35 -3.94 17.13
N PRO A 32 -9.99 -3.65 18.29
CA PRO A 32 -9.38 -2.84 19.34
C PRO A 32 -8.06 -3.40 19.92
N ASP A 33 -7.84 -4.70 19.81
CA ASP A 33 -6.67 -5.44 20.30
C ASP A 33 -5.59 -5.66 19.23
N ASP A 34 -5.82 -5.23 17.98
CA ASP A 34 -4.80 -5.31 16.95
C ASP A 34 -3.59 -4.41 17.26
N ASP A 35 -2.39 -4.99 17.16
CA ASP A 35 -1.15 -4.23 17.21
C ASP A 35 -0.77 -3.73 15.79
N PRO A 36 -0.71 -2.41 15.54
CA PRO A 36 -0.44 -1.88 14.21
C PRO A 36 0.92 -2.26 13.63
N TRP A 37 1.94 -2.47 14.47
CA TRP A 37 3.26 -2.90 13.99
C TRP A 37 3.23 -4.36 13.53
N THR A 38 2.54 -5.21 14.29
CA THR A 38 2.33 -6.62 13.98
C THR A 38 1.58 -6.79 12.67
N GLU A 39 0.47 -6.07 12.50
CA GLU A 39 -0.31 -6.12 11.25
C GLU A 39 0.48 -5.54 10.06
N HIS A 40 1.22 -4.44 10.25
CA HIS A 40 2.10 -3.93 9.20
C HIS A 40 3.16 -4.96 8.78
N ASN A 41 3.82 -5.62 9.73
CA ASN A 41 4.82 -6.64 9.43
C ASN A 41 4.22 -7.89 8.78
N LYS A 42 3.04 -8.33 9.22
CA LYS A 42 2.32 -9.46 8.64
C LYS A 42 1.93 -9.20 7.18
N HIS A 43 1.42 -8.00 6.88
CA HIS A 43 0.89 -7.67 5.56
C HIS A 43 1.90 -7.02 4.60
N SER A 44 3.02 -6.51 5.10
CA SER A 44 4.11 -5.91 4.31
C SER A 44 5.48 -6.08 4.99
N PRO A 45 5.97 -7.32 5.19
CA PRO A 45 7.20 -7.61 5.96
C PRO A 45 8.46 -6.99 5.35
N LYS A 46 8.40 -6.58 4.09
CA LYS A 46 9.53 -5.98 3.35
C LYS A 46 9.52 -4.46 3.37
N CYS A 47 8.55 -3.82 4.02
CA CYS A 47 8.47 -2.36 4.11
C CYS A 47 9.77 -1.78 4.69
N PRO A 48 10.44 -0.83 4.00
CA PRO A 48 11.69 -0.26 4.51
C PRO A 48 11.52 0.50 5.84
N PHE A 49 10.31 0.95 6.16
CA PHE A 49 10.01 1.62 7.44
C PHE A 49 10.18 0.67 8.62
N LEU A 50 9.77 -0.60 8.47
CA LEU A 50 9.94 -1.63 9.52
C LEU A 50 11.42 -1.87 9.84
N LYS A 51 12.30 -1.71 8.84
CA LYS A 51 13.76 -1.87 8.99
C LYS A 51 14.42 -0.76 9.81
N LEU A 52 13.74 0.37 10.01
CA LEU A 52 14.24 1.44 10.89
C LEU A 52 14.18 1.03 12.36
N ASN A 53 13.47 -0.06 12.71
CA ASN A 53 13.42 -0.63 14.05
C ASN A 53 13.17 0.41 15.15
N GLY A 54 12.23 1.33 14.91
CA GLY A 54 11.88 2.41 15.84
C GLY A 54 12.80 3.63 15.85
N LYS A 55 13.80 3.69 14.95
CA LYS A 55 14.60 4.91 14.75
C LYS A 55 13.68 6.06 14.31
N PRO A 56 13.62 7.18 15.05
CA PRO A 56 12.78 8.32 14.68
C PRO A 56 13.28 8.95 13.37
N VAL A 57 12.36 9.39 12.52
CA VAL A 57 12.67 9.96 11.19
C VAL A 57 13.56 11.19 11.33
N GLU A 58 13.37 11.96 12.39
CA GLU A 58 14.12 13.17 12.74
C GLU A 58 15.60 12.89 13.06
N SER A 59 15.94 11.63 13.36
CA SER A 59 17.32 11.20 13.63
C SER A 59 18.03 10.59 12.42
N LEU A 60 17.36 10.54 11.27
CA LEU A 60 17.96 10.03 10.05
C LEU A 60 18.98 11.02 9.48
N THR A 61 20.09 10.48 8.98
CA THR A 61 20.99 11.26 8.13
C THR A 61 20.33 11.53 6.78
N VAL A 62 20.84 12.53 6.05
CA VAL A 62 20.38 12.83 4.69
C VAL A 62 20.50 11.62 3.77
N GLU A 63 21.57 10.83 3.89
CA GLU A 63 21.75 9.62 3.09
C GLU A 63 20.68 8.56 3.38
N GLU A 64 20.40 8.29 4.67
CA GLU A 64 19.36 7.34 5.07
C GLU A 64 17.98 7.79 4.59
N PHE A 65 17.68 9.09 4.72
CA PHE A 65 16.44 9.67 4.24
C PHE A 65 16.30 9.50 2.72
N ILE A 66 17.34 9.84 1.94
CA ILE A 66 17.33 9.69 0.48
C ILE A 66 17.11 8.22 0.09
N ARG A 67 17.75 7.27 0.77
CA ARG A 67 17.54 5.83 0.52
C ARG A 67 16.09 5.43 0.78
N LEU A 68 15.46 5.91 1.84
CA LEU A 68 14.05 5.64 2.12
C LEU A 68 13.14 6.23 1.04
N GLU A 69 13.39 7.48 0.61
CA GLU A 69 12.56 8.11 -0.41
C GLU A 69 12.70 7.40 -1.76
N ILE A 70 13.89 6.94 -2.13
CA ILE A 70 14.09 6.10 -3.33
C ILE A 70 13.20 4.84 -3.26
N GLU A 71 13.18 4.14 -2.13
CA GLU A 71 12.33 2.96 -1.97
C GLU A 71 10.84 3.32 -1.97
N ARG A 72 10.45 4.45 -1.38
CA ARG A 72 9.07 4.96 -1.44
C ARG A 72 8.64 5.22 -2.88
N GLN A 73 9.47 5.87 -3.68
CA GLN A 73 9.18 6.14 -5.09
C GLN A 73 9.05 4.84 -5.90
N LYS A 74 9.92 3.86 -5.67
CA LYS A 74 9.77 2.52 -6.29
C LYS A 74 8.45 1.86 -5.90
N ASN A 75 8.08 1.90 -4.62
CA ASN A 75 6.81 1.34 -4.14
C ASN A 75 5.61 2.04 -4.80
N ALA A 76 5.66 3.36 -4.94
CA ALA A 76 4.60 4.13 -5.61
C ALA A 76 4.45 3.74 -7.08
N VAL A 77 5.57 3.64 -7.82
CA VAL A 77 5.57 3.23 -9.23
C VAL A 77 5.04 1.81 -9.39
N ASN A 78 5.48 0.87 -8.54
CA ASN A 78 5.00 -0.51 -8.56
C ASN A 78 3.50 -0.58 -8.29
N LYS A 79 3.00 0.13 -7.27
CA LYS A 79 1.56 0.19 -6.97
C LYS A 79 0.76 0.74 -8.14
N LEU A 80 1.22 1.82 -8.75
CA LEU A 80 0.58 2.41 -9.94
C LEU A 80 0.56 1.41 -11.11
N PHE A 81 1.67 0.72 -11.35
CA PHE A 81 1.75 -0.29 -12.41
C PHE A 81 0.79 -1.45 -12.16
N ASP A 82 0.73 -1.96 -10.93
CA ASP A 82 -0.19 -3.04 -10.55
C ASP A 82 -1.66 -2.62 -10.71
N MET A 83 -2.00 -1.38 -10.33
CA MET A 83 -3.35 -0.83 -10.55
C MET A 83 -3.68 -0.76 -12.05
N LYS A 84 -2.78 -0.20 -12.86
CA LYS A 84 -2.99 -0.08 -14.31
C LYS A 84 -3.06 -1.43 -15.00
N LYS A 85 -2.29 -2.41 -14.55
CA LYS A 85 -2.37 -3.79 -15.02
C LYS A 85 -3.74 -4.39 -14.76
N LYS A 86 -4.28 -4.24 -13.53
CA LYS A 86 -5.63 -4.73 -13.19
C LYS A 86 -6.72 -4.06 -14.03
N GLU A 87 -6.64 -2.74 -14.22
CA GLU A 87 -7.57 -2.00 -15.09
C GLU A 87 -7.56 -2.55 -16.52
N LEU A 88 -6.36 -2.80 -17.07
CA LEU A 88 -6.21 -3.37 -18.41
C LEU A 88 -6.74 -4.81 -18.51
N GLU A 89 -6.50 -5.63 -17.50
CA GLU A 89 -7.02 -7.01 -17.43
C GLU A 89 -8.55 -7.05 -17.35
N ALA A 90 -9.15 -6.14 -16.57
CA ALA A 90 -10.60 -6.00 -16.48
C ALA A 90 -11.20 -5.57 -17.83
N LEU A 91 -10.61 -4.56 -18.48
CA LEU A 91 -11.04 -4.09 -19.79
C LEU A 91 -10.94 -5.20 -20.85
N ASN A 92 -9.85 -5.97 -20.85
CA ASN A 92 -9.67 -7.08 -21.79
C ASN A 92 -10.74 -8.17 -21.59
N THR A 93 -11.09 -8.47 -20.34
CA THR A 93 -12.17 -9.43 -20.03
C THR A 93 -13.50 -8.95 -20.58
N GLU A 94 -13.82 -7.67 -20.41
CA GLU A 94 -15.06 -7.09 -20.90
C GLU A 94 -15.15 -7.07 -22.43
N VAL A 95 -14.08 -6.64 -23.10
CA VAL A 95 -14.02 -6.64 -24.57
C VAL A 95 -14.21 -8.05 -25.13
N ARG A 96 -13.61 -9.07 -24.51
CA ARG A 96 -13.81 -10.47 -24.92
C ARG A 96 -15.26 -10.91 -24.81
N ARG A 97 -15.91 -10.58 -23.69
CA ARG A 97 -17.33 -10.89 -23.46
C ARG A 97 -18.21 -10.23 -24.51
N GLU A 98 -17.97 -8.95 -24.84
CA GLU A 98 -18.71 -8.25 -25.88
C GLU A 98 -18.49 -8.87 -27.26
N MET A 99 -17.27 -9.26 -27.59
CA MET A 99 -16.96 -9.94 -28.86
C MET A 99 -17.71 -11.26 -29.00
N GLU A 100 -17.82 -12.06 -27.92
CA GLU A 100 -18.59 -13.31 -27.92
C GLU A 100 -20.07 -13.05 -28.21
N HIS A 101 -20.66 -12.01 -27.61
CA HIS A 101 -22.06 -11.63 -27.86
C HIS A 101 -22.35 -11.12 -29.28
N LEU A 102 -21.34 -10.70 -30.05
CA LEU A 102 -21.50 -10.24 -31.43
C LEU A 102 -21.40 -11.37 -32.46
N VAL A 103 -20.96 -12.56 -32.04
CA VAL A 103 -20.79 -13.74 -32.90
C VAL A 103 -22.01 -14.67 -32.83
N ASP A 104 -22.86 -14.53 -31.80
CA ASP A 104 -24.16 -15.19 -31.64
C ASP A 104 -25.31 -14.42 -32.32
#